data_AF-A0A2V7MII0-F1
#
_entry.id   AF-A0A2V7MII0-F1
#
_cell.length_a   1.000
_cell.length_b   1.000
_cell.length_c   1.000
_cell.angle_alpha   90.00
_cell.angle_beta   90.00
_cell.angle_gamma   90.00
#
_symmetry.space_group_name_H-M   'P 1'
#
loop_
_entity.id
_entity.type
_entity.pdbx_description
1 polymer ?
#
loop_
_entity_poly.entity_id
_entity_poly.type
_entity_poly.pdbx_seq_one_letter_code
_entity_poly.pdbx_strand_id
1 'polypeptide(L)'
;MYARNVTLQLKANTAAEFTRTLENDVLPILRKQTGFKDEITFLTPAGTEAVAISLWENKENAEAYGRDTYAGVLRTLERMVEGTPEVESYEVSNSTFHKIASRNPNQSQPVAR
;
A
#
# COMPACT_ATOMS: atom_id res chain seq x y z
N MET A 1 -11.46 5.47 -2.57
CA MET A 1 -10.28 4.81 -2.00
C MET A 1 -9.77 3.82 -3.02
N TYR A 2 -8.47 3.83 -3.24
CA TYR A 2 -7.78 3.02 -4.23
C TYR A 2 -6.74 2.15 -3.52
N ALA A 3 -6.47 0.95 -4.02
CA ALA A 3 -5.49 0.04 -3.44
C ALA A 3 -4.42 -0.31 -4.45
N ARG A 4 -3.18 -0.46 -3.99
CA ARG A 4 -2.14 -1.20 -4.72
C ARG A 4 -1.82 -2.46 -3.94
N ASN A 5 -1.89 -3.60 -4.62
CA ASN A 5 -1.47 -4.89 -4.11
C ASN A 5 -0.08 -5.19 -4.67
N VAL A 6 0.87 -5.56 -3.81
CA VAL A 6 2.24 -5.87 -4.19
C VAL A 6 2.61 -7.24 -3.64
N THR A 7 3.00 -8.15 -4.53
CA THR A 7 3.55 -9.45 -4.15
C THR A 7 5.08 -9.40 -4.29
N LEU A 8 5.78 -9.70 -3.20
CA LEU A 8 7.24 -9.72 -3.14
C LEU A 8 7.71 -11.13 -2.83
N GLN A 9 8.59 -11.68 -3.67
CA GLN A 9 9.35 -12.86 -3.33
C GLN A 9 10.51 -12.44 -2.43
N LEU A 10 10.64 -13.07 -1.26
CA LEU A 10 11.68 -12.78 -0.29
C LEU A 10 12.78 -13.83 -0.37
N LYS A 11 14.02 -13.39 -0.22
CA LYS A 11 15.17 -14.27 -0.07
C LYS A 11 15.02 -15.13 1.18
N ALA A 12 15.59 -16.33 1.14
CA ALA A 12 15.57 -17.22 2.28
C ALA A 12 16.14 -16.55 3.54
N ASN A 13 15.44 -16.69 4.67
CA ASN A 13 15.82 -16.17 5.98
C ASN A 13 15.84 -14.64 6.13
N THR A 14 15.25 -13.87 5.20
CA THR A 14 15.21 -12.39 5.32
C THR A 14 13.87 -11.83 5.82
N ALA A 15 12.88 -12.67 6.16
CA ALA A 15 11.55 -12.20 6.59
C ALA A 15 11.58 -11.24 7.79
N ALA A 16 12.40 -11.53 8.81
CA ALA A 16 12.52 -10.67 9.99
C ALA A 16 13.19 -9.32 9.66
N GLU A 17 14.20 -9.32 8.79
CA GLU A 17 14.84 -8.10 8.28
C GLU A 17 13.85 -7.28 7.45
N PHE A 18 13.11 -7.94 6.56
CA PHE A 18 12.04 -7.32 5.78
C PHE A 18 11.01 -6.61 6.66
N THR A 19 10.47 -7.27 7.69
CA THR A 19 9.50 -6.64 8.62
C THR A 19 10.11 -5.42 9.31
N ARG A 20 11.37 -5.53 9.76
CA ARG A 20 12.05 -4.41 10.42
C ARG A 20 12.26 -3.23 9.46
N THR A 21 12.69 -3.48 8.23
CA THR A 21 12.87 -2.43 7.21
C THR A 21 11.54 -1.82 6.79
N LEU A 22 10.49 -2.63 6.67
CA LEU A 22 9.15 -2.14 6.40
C LEU A 22 8.71 -1.13 7.48
N GLU A 23 8.84 -1.51 8.76
CA GLU A 23 8.42 -0.68 9.89
C GLU A 23 9.23 0.61 10.04
N ASN A 24 10.55 0.52 9.93
CA ASN A 24 11.46 1.62 10.27
C ASN A 24 11.76 2.55 9.10
N ASP A 25 11.72 2.04 7.86
CA ASP A 25 12.15 2.79 6.68
C ASP A 25 11.00 3.02 5.71
N VAL A 26 10.23 1.99 5.37
CA VAL A 26 9.19 2.09 4.33
C VAL A 26 7.92 2.78 4.83
N LEU A 27 7.34 2.37 5.97
CA LEU A 27 6.11 2.97 6.50
C LEU A 27 6.26 4.48 6.76
N PRO A 28 7.39 5.01 7.29
CA PRO A 28 7.59 6.45 7.39
C PRO A 28 7.62 7.18 6.04
N ILE A 29 8.11 6.55 4.97
CA ILE A 29 8.06 7.11 3.61
C ILE A 29 6.61 7.16 3.12
N LEU A 30 5.87 6.06 3.26
CA LEU A 30 4.47 5.95 2.84
C LEU A 30 3.58 6.98 3.56
N ARG A 31 3.72 7.12 4.87
CA ARG A 31 2.96 8.08 5.68
C ARG A 31 3.17 9.55 5.29
N LYS A 32 4.26 9.87 4.60
CA LYS A 32 4.53 11.23 4.07
C LYS A 32 3.90 11.46 2.70
N GLN A 33 3.47 10.42 2.00
CA GLN A 33 2.87 10.55 0.68
C GLN A 33 1.47 11.13 0.79
N THR A 34 1.15 12.08 -0.09
CA THR A 34 -0.20 12.65 -0.17
C THR A 34 -1.22 11.56 -0.45
N GLY A 35 -2.27 11.52 0.36
CA GLY A 35 -3.39 10.60 0.17
C GLY A 35 -3.13 9.17 0.64
N PHE A 36 -1.98 8.83 1.22
CA PHE A 36 -1.78 7.53 1.87
C PHE A 36 -2.78 7.36 3.03
N LYS A 37 -3.39 6.18 3.15
CA LYS A 37 -4.41 5.87 4.17
C LYS A 37 -3.99 4.74 5.10
N ASP A 38 -3.49 3.64 4.55
CA ASP A 38 -2.96 2.54 5.36
C ASP A 38 -2.10 1.58 4.55
N GLU A 39 -1.42 0.67 5.25
CA GLU A 39 -0.66 -0.44 4.71
C GLU A 39 -0.98 -1.71 5.51
N ILE A 40 -1.32 -2.80 4.82
CA ILE A 40 -1.48 -4.13 5.41
C ILE A 40 -0.49 -5.06 4.75
N THR A 41 0.41 -5.65 5.54
CA THR A 41 1.41 -6.59 5.03
C THR A 41 1.24 -7.97 5.65
N PHE A 42 1.27 -8.98 4.79
CA PHE A 42 1.22 -10.39 5.14
C PHE A 42 2.56 -11.04 4.79
N LEU A 43 2.96 -12.02 5.60
CA LEU A 43 4.04 -12.93 5.29
C LEU A 43 3.47 -14.34 5.18
N THR A 44 3.93 -15.10 4.19
CA THR A 44 3.64 -16.54 4.16
C THR A 44 4.27 -17.23 5.38
N PRO A 45 3.72 -18.35 5.85
CA PRO A 45 4.32 -19.09 6.98
C PRO A 45 5.79 -19.49 6.77
N ALA A 46 6.19 -19.69 5.50
CA ALA A 46 7.58 -19.99 5.14
C ALA A 46 8.50 -18.77 5.14
N GLY A 47 7.95 -17.55 5.17
CA GLY A 47 8.72 -16.30 5.13
C GLY A 47 9.43 -16.03 3.81
N THR A 48 9.01 -16.71 2.73
CA THR A 48 9.60 -16.58 1.39
C THR A 48 8.80 -15.67 0.47
N GLU A 49 7.64 -15.20 0.91
CA GLU A 49 6.79 -14.30 0.14
C GLU A 49 6.09 -13.34 1.11
N ALA A 50 5.99 -12.08 0.69
CA ALA A 50 5.19 -11.06 1.33
C ALA A 50 4.12 -10.52 0.38
N VAL A 51 2.94 -10.23 0.90
CA VAL A 51 1.89 -9.49 0.19
C VAL A 51 1.64 -8.20 0.94
N ALA A 52 1.77 -7.08 0.24
CA ALA A 52 1.68 -5.72 0.78
C ALA A 52 0.54 -4.97 0.08
N ILE A 53 -0.47 -4.54 0.84
CA ILE A 53 -1.64 -3.81 0.35
C ILE A 53 -1.59 -2.39 0.91
N SER A 54 -1.33 -1.44 0.02
CA SER A 54 -1.37 0.00 0.33
C SER A 54 -2.72 0.59 -0.07
N LEU A 55 -3.32 1.38 0.83
CA LEU A 55 -4.60 2.08 0.62
C LEU A 55 -4.38 3.58 0.45
N TRP A 56 -5.10 4.17 -0.50
CA TRP A 56 -4.95 5.55 -0.94
C TRP A 56 -6.31 6.24 -1.05
N GLU A 57 -6.36 7.55 -0.79
CA GLU A 57 -7.56 8.39 -0.90
C GLU A 57 -8.27 8.19 -2.25
N ASN A 58 -7.50 8.30 -3.33
CA ASN A 58 -7.93 8.19 -4.73
C ASN A 58 -6.82 7.58 -5.59
N LYS A 59 -7.15 7.32 -6.86
CA LYS A 59 -6.26 6.72 -7.85
C LYS A 59 -5.08 7.62 -8.17
N GLU A 60 -5.31 8.92 -8.28
CA GLU A 60 -4.29 9.92 -8.65
C GLU A 60 -3.15 9.95 -7.63
N ASN A 61 -3.48 9.84 -6.34
CA ASN A 61 -2.48 9.76 -5.27
C ASN A 61 -1.66 8.46 -5.35
N ALA A 62 -2.31 7.31 -5.58
CA ALA A 62 -1.63 6.03 -5.73
C ALA A 62 -0.70 5.98 -6.94
N GLU A 63 -1.13 6.55 -8.07
CA GLU A 63 -0.33 6.62 -9.29
C GLU A 63 0.85 7.59 -9.16
N ALA A 64 0.66 8.73 -8.49
CA ALA A 64 1.76 9.64 -8.18
C ALA A 64 2.83 8.95 -7.33
N TYR A 65 2.44 8.25 -6.26
CA TYR A 65 3.35 7.41 -5.49
C TYR A 65 4.05 6.35 -6.35
N GLY A 66 3.30 5.69 -7.23
CA GLY A 66 3.83 4.69 -8.16
C GLY A 66 4.91 5.21 -9.10
N ARG A 67 4.77 6.44 -9.60
CA ARG A 67 5.76 7.07 -10.49
C ARG A 67 6.97 7.62 -9.74
N ASP A 68 6.73 8.31 -8.63
CA ASP A 68 7.72 9.23 -8.08
C ASP A 68 8.51 8.62 -6.91
N THR A 69 7.88 7.73 -6.13
CA THR A 69 8.45 7.26 -4.85
C THR A 69 8.68 5.75 -4.82
N TYR A 70 7.88 4.96 -5.55
CA TYR A 70 7.91 3.50 -5.45
C TYR A 70 9.27 2.88 -5.76
N ALA A 71 10.00 3.40 -6.76
CA ALA A 71 11.34 2.93 -7.08
C ALA A 71 12.35 3.13 -5.92
N GLY A 72 12.18 4.19 -5.13
CA GLY A 72 12.98 4.42 -3.91
C GLY A 72 12.67 3.39 -2.84
N VAL A 73 11.40 3.03 -2.65
CA VAL A 73 10.98 1.98 -1.71
C VAL A 73 11.55 0.62 -2.11
N LEU A 74 11.48 0.25 -3.39
CA LEU A 74 12.07 -1.01 -3.87
C LEU A 74 13.58 -1.08 -3.62
N ARG A 75 14.28 0.04 -3.74
CA ARG A 75 15.72 0.12 -3.44
C ARG A 75 16.01 -0.16 -1.97
N THR A 76 15.18 0.34 -1.06
CA THR A 76 15.29 0.02 0.38
C THR A 76 15.11 -1.47 0.65
N LEU A 77 14.36 -2.18 -0.19
CA LEU A 77 14.05 -3.60 -0.04
C LEU A 77 14.94 -4.55 -0.86
N GLU A 78 15.83 -4.02 -1.69
CA GLU A 78 16.59 -4.79 -2.72
C GLU A 78 17.41 -5.95 -2.15
N ARG A 79 17.87 -5.81 -0.90
CA ARG A 79 18.69 -6.83 -0.24
C ARG A 79 17.87 -8.05 0.17
N MET A 80 16.57 -7.91 0.41
CA MET A 80 15.69 -8.96 0.91
C MET A 80 14.74 -9.51 -0.17
N VAL A 81 14.55 -8.80 -1.27
CA VAL A 81 13.59 -9.16 -2.33
C VAL A 81 14.28 -9.84 -3.50
N GLU A 82 13.64 -10.86 -4.05
CA GLU A 82 14.03 -11.54 -5.29
C GLU A 82 13.21 -11.01 -6.46
N GLY A 83 13.88 -10.83 -7.60
CA GLY A 83 13.22 -10.43 -8.84
C GLY A 83 12.53 -9.07 -8.76
N THR A 84 11.54 -8.88 -9.62
CA THR A 84 10.70 -7.68 -9.65
C THR A 84 9.37 -8.00 -8.99
N PRO A 85 8.92 -7.22 -8.00
CA PRO A 85 7.61 -7.41 -7.40
C PRO A 85 6.47 -7.30 -8.40
N GLU A 86 5.44 -8.13 -8.22
CA GLU A 86 4.21 -8.02 -8.98
C GLU A 86 3.34 -6.93 -8.37
N VAL A 87 2.75 -6.09 -9.21
CA VAL A 87 1.95 -4.94 -8.77
C VAL A 87 0.62 -4.97 -9.47
N GLU A 88 -0.45 -4.95 -8.68
CA GLU A 88 -1.81 -4.81 -9.15
C GLU A 88 -2.48 -3.62 -8.47
N SER A 89 -3.58 -3.13 -9.04
CA SER A 89 -4.27 -1.96 -8.51
C SER A 89 -5.78 -2.08 -8.66
N TYR A 90 -6.50 -1.59 -7.65
CA TYR A 90 -7.91 -1.89 -7.44
C TYR A 90 -8.68 -0.67 -6.94
N GLU A 91 -9.90 -0.49 -7.43
CA GLU A 91 -10.90 0.34 -6.76
C GLU A 91 -11.43 -0.41 -5.55
N VAL A 92 -11.37 0.20 -4.36
CA VAL A 92 -11.81 -0.49 -3.14
C VAL A 92 -13.33 -0.37 -3.01
N SER A 93 -14.03 -1.50 -3.12
CA SER A 93 -15.49 -1.55 -3.01
C SER A 93 -15.99 -1.48 -1.56
N ASN A 94 -15.33 -2.14 -0.62
CA ASN A 94 -15.69 -2.14 0.81
C ASN A 94 -14.47 -2.42 1.70
N SER A 95 -14.55 -2.02 2.98
CA SER A 95 -13.61 -2.38 4.04
C SER A 95 -14.33 -2.32 5.38
N THR A 96 -14.13 -3.31 6.24
CA THR A 96 -14.72 -3.35 7.59
C THR A 96 -13.76 -2.82 8.66
N PHE A 97 -12.46 -2.79 8.38
CA PHE A 97 -11.43 -2.24 9.27
C PHE A 97 -11.31 -0.72 9.13
N HIS A 98 -11.40 -0.20 7.90
CA HIS A 98 -11.48 1.23 7.65
C HIS A 98 -12.93 1.64 7.42
N LYS A 99 -13.41 2.66 8.15
CA LYS A 99 -14.63 3.37 7.78
C LYS A 99 -14.36 4.11 6.46
N ILE A 100 -14.54 3.42 5.34
CA ILE A 100 -14.79 4.09 4.07
C ILE A 100 -16.02 4.94 4.34
N ALA A 101 -15.88 6.26 4.30
CA ALA A 101 -17.04 7.14 4.34
C ALA A 101 -17.90 6.74 3.14
N SER A 102 -18.93 5.94 3.42
CA SER A 102 -19.95 5.57 2.46
C SER A 102 -20.50 6.88 1.91
N ARG A 103 -20.29 7.13 0.62
CA ARG A 103 -20.96 8.25 -0.07
C ARG A 103 -22.45 8.01 0.12
N ASN A 104 -23.08 8.73 1.05
CA ASN A 104 -24.52 8.69 1.22
C ASN A 104 -25.14 9.17 -0.10
N PRO A 105 -25.95 8.35 -0.79
CA PRO A 105 -26.65 8.81 -1.99
C PRO A 105 -27.68 9.92 -1.70
N ASN A 106 -27.96 10.20 -0.42
CA ASN A 106 -28.91 11.21 0.05
C ASN A 106 -28.28 12.52 0.55
N GLN A 107 -27.04 12.86 0.21
CA GLN A 107 -26.57 14.24 0.36
C GLN A 107 -27.15 15.11 -0.77
N SER A 108 -28.40 15.55 -0.56
CA SER A 108 -28.97 16.67 -1.31
C SER A 108 -28.07 17.89 -1.12
N GLN A 109 -27.60 18.47 -2.23
CA GLN A 109 -26.92 19.76 -2.22
C GLN A 109 -27.82 20.82 -1.55
N PRO A 110 -27.28 21.72 -0.71
CA PRO A 110 -28.04 22.88 -0.29
C PRO A 110 -28.32 23.74 -1.52
N VAL A 111 -29.60 23.92 -1.85
CA VAL A 111 -30.05 24.89 -2.84
C VAL A 111 -29.70 26.26 -2.28
N ALA A 112 -28.75 26.95 -2.92
CA ALA A 112 -28.46 28.34 -2.62
C ALA A 112 -29.73 29.18 -2.88
N ARG A 113 -30.19 29.89 -1.86
CA ARG A 113 -31.03 31.09 -1.97
C ARG A 113 -30.38 32.20 -1.17
#